data_AF-A0A8I2D9N9-F1
#
_entry.id   AF-A0A8I2D9N9-F1
#
_cell.length_a   1.000
_cell.length_b   1.000
_cell.length_c   1.000
_cell.angle_alpha   90.00
_cell.angle_beta   90.00
_cell.angle_gamma   90.00
#
_symmetry.space_group_name_H-M   'P 1'
#
loop_
_entity.id
_entity.type
_entity.pdbx_description
1 polymer ?
#
loop_
_entity_poly.entity_id
_entity_poly.type
_entity_poly.pdbx_seq_one_letter_code
_entity_poly.pdbx_strand_id
1 'polypeptide(L)'
;MNTILKYSCIVSAVMLLSACDDMDLLSGKGKFYYSNPSENTITFTLDGKDYDVLPDDKGVVLLSSGLHQLKSDEGHVTDFFVFENNSGGIINPNNFVYYTLSEVYAVDGQEDKFKPASYPITINGHELELPARSSNATLIDANIFRCSYPVGESFPDSITLYDDKLDGNIKSKCFDKQELVTYLDNEYGQSLLQDPASHKTLDSINMLFMYEVPTVIFDNPDVQVKAEKLIQLVTRLKNTDDVDIHKELNQEFHHAITELVLEQSRSASSSSVAENIKYNNFIQEINILRENGIWLKE
;
A
#
# COMPACT_ATOMS: atom_id res chain seq x y z
N MET A 1 -17.34 -8.94 29.41
CA MET A 1 -16.47 -10.11 29.21
C MET A 1 -17.34 -11.37 29.14
N ASN A 2 -17.71 -11.82 27.94
CA ASN A 2 -18.43 -13.08 27.74
C ASN A 2 -17.77 -13.85 26.60
N THR A 3 -16.81 -14.71 26.94
CA THR A 3 -16.28 -15.74 26.04
C THR A 3 -17.11 -17.01 26.24
N ILE A 4 -17.67 -17.55 25.15
CA ILE A 4 -18.28 -18.88 25.15
C ILE A 4 -17.25 -19.85 24.57
N LEU A 5 -16.73 -20.72 25.44
CA LEU A 5 -15.76 -21.76 25.11
C LEU A 5 -16.43 -23.14 25.19
N LYS A 6 -16.15 -24.04 24.25
CA LYS A 6 -16.39 -25.48 24.41
C LYS A 6 -15.16 -26.12 25.06
N TYR A 7 -15.38 -26.81 26.18
CA TYR A 7 -14.35 -27.50 26.96
C TYR A 7 -13.89 -28.82 26.32
N SER A 8 -12.59 -29.15 26.44
CA SER A 8 -12.11 -30.41 27.05
C SER A 8 -10.57 -30.44 27.25
N CYS A 9 -10.18 -30.81 28.48
CA CYS A 9 -8.96 -31.50 28.97
C CYS A 9 -7.52 -30.96 28.80
N ILE A 10 -7.02 -30.54 29.97
CA ILE A 10 -5.65 -30.51 30.55
C ILE A 10 -4.56 -31.34 29.85
N VAL A 11 -3.45 -30.68 29.47
CA VAL A 11 -2.07 -31.21 29.60
C VAL A 11 -1.09 -30.07 29.97
N SER A 12 -0.45 -30.27 31.12
CA SER A 12 0.87 -29.84 31.61
C SER A 12 1.55 -28.55 31.12
N ALA A 13 1.86 -27.71 32.10
CA ALA A 13 2.72 -26.53 32.03
C ALA A 13 4.18 -26.88 31.69
N VAL A 14 4.70 -26.21 30.66
CA VAL A 14 6.12 -25.88 30.52
C VAL A 14 6.18 -24.35 30.45
N MET A 15 6.61 -23.72 31.54
CA MET A 15 6.95 -22.30 31.52
C MET A 15 8.27 -22.13 30.77
N LEU A 16 8.20 -21.59 29.55
CA LEU A 16 9.29 -20.85 28.95
C LEU A 16 8.85 -19.39 28.89
N LEU A 17 9.39 -18.62 29.84
CA LEU A 17 9.34 -17.18 29.85
C LEU A 17 10.26 -16.66 28.74
N SER A 18 9.67 -16.20 27.65
CA SER A 18 10.23 -15.15 26.80
C SER A 18 9.14 -14.10 26.58
N ALA A 19 8.78 -13.42 27.67
CA ALA A 19 7.95 -12.23 27.62
C ALA A 19 8.85 -11.02 27.38
N CYS A 20 9.08 -10.73 26.10
CA CYS A 20 9.51 -9.45 25.55
C CYS A 20 9.09 -9.45 24.07
N ASP A 21 7.79 -9.43 23.80
CA ASP A 21 7.27 -9.10 22.48
C ASP A 21 5.80 -8.74 22.63
N ASP A 22 5.57 -7.50 23.06
CA ASP A 22 4.22 -6.93 23.05
C ASP A 22 4.34 -5.44 22.71
N MET A 23 4.80 -5.17 21.48
CA MET A 23 4.68 -3.90 20.74
C MET A 23 4.72 -4.18 19.21
N ASP A 24 4.04 -5.22 18.74
CA ASP A 24 4.08 -5.65 17.33
C ASP A 24 2.85 -5.15 16.52
N LEU A 25 2.47 -3.89 16.72
CA LEU A 25 1.33 -3.26 16.03
C LEU A 25 1.68 -2.63 14.67
N LEU A 26 2.90 -2.85 14.15
CA LEU A 26 3.39 -2.42 12.81
C LEU A 26 4.42 -3.40 12.21
N SER A 27 4.25 -4.72 12.40
CA SER A 27 5.30 -5.74 12.19
C SER A 27 5.83 -5.96 10.76
N GLY A 28 5.39 -5.15 9.79
CA GLY A 28 5.80 -5.18 8.38
C GLY A 28 7.13 -4.46 8.07
N LYS A 29 7.70 -3.72 9.03
CA LYS A 29 8.91 -2.91 8.78
C LYS A 29 10.04 -3.73 8.17
N GLY A 30 10.55 -3.26 7.03
CA GLY A 30 11.62 -3.91 6.28
C GLY A 30 11.22 -5.24 5.62
N LYS A 31 9.99 -5.72 5.75
CA LYS A 31 9.51 -6.94 5.10
C LYS A 31 9.00 -6.61 3.70
N PHE A 32 9.66 -7.14 2.70
CA PHE A 32 9.28 -7.00 1.30
C PHE A 32 8.87 -8.35 0.74
N TYR A 33 7.59 -8.47 0.40
CA TYR A 33 7.03 -9.71 -0.11
C TYR A 33 7.20 -9.80 -1.63
N TYR A 34 7.19 -11.02 -2.16
CA TYR A 34 7.16 -11.28 -3.59
C TYR A 34 6.39 -12.56 -3.84
N SER A 35 5.73 -12.66 -4.99
CA SER A 35 5.14 -13.90 -5.48
C SER A 35 5.29 -14.05 -6.98
N ASN A 36 5.16 -15.27 -7.45
CA ASN A 36 5.13 -15.61 -8.86
C ASN A 36 3.76 -16.20 -9.26
N PRO A 37 2.81 -15.35 -9.69
CA PRO A 37 1.50 -15.80 -10.16
C PRO A 37 1.53 -16.33 -11.61
N SER A 38 2.69 -16.68 -12.15
CA SER A 38 2.85 -17.14 -13.54
C SER A 38 3.28 -18.61 -13.63
N GLU A 39 3.09 -19.20 -14.81
CA GLU A 39 3.46 -20.60 -15.10
C GLU A 39 4.97 -20.83 -15.29
N ASN A 40 5.77 -19.77 -15.34
CA ASN A 40 7.22 -19.85 -15.56
C ASN A 40 7.97 -19.41 -14.30
N THR A 41 9.14 -19.99 -14.04
CA THR A 41 10.06 -19.47 -13.03
C THR A 41 10.45 -18.03 -13.39
N ILE A 42 10.32 -17.11 -12.43
CA ILE A 42 10.86 -15.76 -12.55
C ILE A 42 12.20 -15.67 -11.82
N THR A 43 13.08 -14.79 -12.29
CA THR A 43 14.36 -14.54 -11.63
C THR A 43 14.58 -13.05 -11.42
N PHE A 44 15.24 -12.69 -10.33
CA PHE A 44 15.69 -11.32 -10.08
C PHE A 44 16.91 -11.31 -9.15
N THR A 45 17.67 -10.23 -9.21
CA THR A 45 18.77 -9.98 -8.28
C THR A 45 18.40 -8.80 -7.38
N LEU A 46 18.59 -8.95 -6.08
CA LEU A 46 18.42 -7.87 -5.10
C LEU A 46 19.70 -7.74 -4.27
N ASP A 47 20.32 -6.57 -4.33
CA ASP A 47 21.62 -6.28 -3.69
C ASP A 47 22.70 -7.33 -3.98
N GLY A 48 22.75 -7.80 -5.23
CA GLY A 48 23.69 -8.82 -5.69
C GLY A 48 23.35 -10.26 -5.30
N LYS A 49 22.23 -10.50 -4.61
CA LYS A 49 21.73 -11.84 -4.32
C LYS A 49 20.66 -12.24 -5.34
N ASP A 50 20.84 -13.40 -5.95
CA ASP A 50 19.90 -13.95 -6.93
C ASP A 50 18.73 -14.68 -6.24
N TYR A 51 17.56 -14.58 -6.84
CA TYR A 51 16.32 -15.22 -6.44
C TYR A 51 15.70 -15.91 -7.64
N ASP A 52 15.47 -17.22 -7.51
CA ASP A 52 14.66 -18.00 -8.44
C ASP A 52 13.33 -18.30 -7.75
N VAL A 53 12.22 -17.83 -8.32
CA VAL A 53 10.87 -18.02 -7.74
C VAL A 53 10.08 -18.93 -8.66
N LEU A 54 9.78 -20.15 -8.22
CA LEU A 54 9.01 -21.12 -8.99
C LEU A 54 7.56 -20.64 -9.20
N PRO A 55 6.82 -21.22 -10.16
CA PRO A 55 5.38 -20.96 -10.28
C PRO A 55 4.65 -21.15 -8.94
N ASP A 56 3.74 -20.22 -8.64
CA ASP A 56 2.94 -20.13 -7.41
C ASP A 56 3.73 -19.92 -6.10
N ASP A 57 5.07 -19.88 -6.16
CA ASP A 57 5.89 -19.62 -4.98
C ASP A 57 5.78 -18.17 -4.53
N LYS A 58 5.96 -18.00 -3.22
CA LYS A 58 5.92 -16.73 -2.51
C LYS A 58 7.05 -16.66 -1.51
N GLY A 59 7.49 -15.45 -1.20
CA GLY A 59 8.50 -15.25 -0.18
C GLY A 59 8.55 -13.84 0.36
N VAL A 60 9.50 -13.65 1.26
CA VAL A 60 9.76 -12.38 1.91
C VAL A 60 11.27 -12.17 2.00
N VAL A 61 11.70 -10.95 1.70
CA VAL A 61 13.06 -10.48 1.98
C VAL A 61 13.00 -9.41 3.06
N LEU A 62 14.08 -9.32 3.84
CA LEU A 62 14.28 -8.27 4.81
C LEU A 62 15.25 -7.24 4.25
N LEU A 63 14.77 -6.01 4.06
CA LEU A 63 15.58 -4.87 3.67
C LEU A 63 15.79 -3.95 4.86
N SER A 64 17.04 -3.50 5.02
CA SER A 64 17.36 -2.38 5.89
C SER A 64 16.86 -1.07 5.29
N SER A 65 16.90 0.02 6.05
CA SER A 65 16.81 1.35 5.46
C SER A 65 18.12 1.71 4.75
N GLY A 66 18.04 2.47 3.66
CA GLY A 66 19.17 2.85 2.83
C GLY A 66 18.94 2.59 1.34
N LEU A 67 20.02 2.68 0.57
CA LEU A 67 20.02 2.44 -0.87
C LEU A 67 20.06 0.93 -1.18
N HIS A 68 19.21 0.50 -2.10
CA HIS A 68 19.08 -0.86 -2.58
C HIS A 68 19.04 -0.87 -4.11
N GLN A 69 19.39 -2.02 -4.69
CA GLN A 69 19.36 -2.23 -6.13
C GLN A 69 18.60 -3.51 -6.47
N LEU A 70 17.54 -3.37 -7.26
CA LEU A 70 16.79 -4.46 -7.86
C LEU A 70 17.17 -4.60 -9.33
N LYS A 71 17.37 -5.83 -9.80
CA LYS A 71 17.57 -6.14 -11.21
C LYS A 71 16.60 -7.23 -11.66
N SER A 72 15.83 -6.97 -12.71
CA SER A 72 14.93 -7.96 -13.31
C SER A 72 15.70 -9.00 -14.14
N ASP A 73 15.01 -10.09 -14.50
CA ASP A 73 15.45 -11.10 -15.46
C ASP A 73 15.82 -10.51 -16.84
N GLU A 74 15.07 -9.50 -17.29
CA GLU A 74 15.34 -8.72 -18.51
C GLU A 74 16.57 -7.81 -18.39
N GLY A 75 17.16 -7.72 -17.19
CA GLY A 75 18.35 -6.94 -16.91
C GLY A 75 18.09 -5.46 -16.61
N HIS A 76 16.82 -5.05 -16.46
CA HIS A 76 16.48 -3.71 -16.02
C HIS A 76 16.91 -3.51 -14.57
N VAL A 77 17.64 -2.43 -14.30
CA VAL A 77 18.15 -2.10 -12.96
C VAL A 77 17.35 -0.94 -12.41
N THR A 78 16.86 -1.08 -11.18
CA THR A 78 16.13 -0.07 -10.44
C THR A 78 16.83 0.17 -9.11
N ASP A 79 17.40 1.35 -8.95
CA ASP A 79 17.93 1.81 -7.67
C ASP A 79 16.79 2.44 -6.87
N PHE A 80 16.68 2.10 -5.59
CA PHE A 80 15.64 2.64 -4.72
C PHE A 80 16.14 2.81 -3.29
N PHE A 81 15.57 3.78 -2.60
CA PHE A 81 15.94 4.13 -1.24
C PHE A 81 14.78 3.78 -0.30
N VAL A 82 15.07 3.02 0.75
CA VAL A 82 14.12 2.62 1.80
C VAL A 82 14.32 3.52 3.01
N PHE A 83 13.28 4.23 3.43
CA PHE A 83 13.32 5.11 4.61
C PHE A 83 13.02 4.34 5.90
N GLU A 84 13.39 4.94 7.04
CA GLU A 84 13.16 4.36 8.37
C GLU A 84 11.66 4.22 8.73
N ASN A 85 10.80 5.05 8.13
CA ASN A 85 9.35 5.02 8.28
C ASN A 85 8.64 4.05 7.31
N ASN A 86 9.38 3.28 6.50
CA ASN A 86 8.77 2.29 5.62
C ASN A 86 8.16 1.13 6.42
N SER A 87 6.94 0.74 6.03
CA SER A 87 6.19 -0.36 6.64
C SER A 87 6.30 -1.67 5.86
N GLY A 88 7.33 -1.83 5.02
CA GLY A 88 7.51 -2.94 4.10
C GLY A 88 6.99 -2.63 2.69
N GLY A 89 6.75 -3.69 1.92
CA GLY A 89 6.24 -3.55 0.56
C GLY A 89 6.18 -4.85 -0.22
N ILE A 90 6.05 -4.73 -1.54
CA ILE A 90 6.14 -5.83 -2.49
C ILE A 90 7.22 -5.51 -3.53
N ILE A 91 8.08 -6.49 -3.80
CA ILE A 91 9.06 -6.49 -4.89
C ILE A 91 8.43 -7.22 -6.08
N ASN A 92 8.34 -6.53 -7.21
CA ASN A 92 7.59 -6.98 -8.39
C ASN A 92 8.38 -6.75 -9.69
N PRO A 93 9.49 -7.47 -9.88
CA PRO A 93 10.43 -7.23 -10.98
C PRO A 93 9.83 -7.47 -12.37
N ASN A 94 8.78 -8.30 -12.46
CA ASN A 94 8.09 -8.64 -13.72
C ASN A 94 6.77 -7.86 -13.91
N ASN A 95 6.49 -6.86 -13.07
CA ASN A 95 5.31 -6.00 -13.17
C ASN A 95 3.98 -6.78 -13.23
N PHE A 96 3.85 -7.85 -12.43
CA PHE A 96 2.57 -8.52 -12.21
C PHE A 96 1.59 -7.58 -11.51
N VAL A 97 0.29 -7.82 -11.68
CA VAL A 97 -0.73 -7.02 -11.00
C VAL A 97 -0.97 -7.58 -9.61
N TYR A 98 -0.74 -6.75 -8.60
CA TYR A 98 -1.12 -6.99 -7.22
C TYR A 98 -2.36 -6.18 -6.88
N TYR A 99 -3.13 -6.71 -5.94
CA TYR A 99 -4.40 -6.15 -5.52
C TYR A 99 -4.41 -5.95 -4.01
N THR A 100 -5.10 -4.91 -3.57
CA THR A 100 -5.67 -4.88 -2.23
C THR A 100 -7.14 -5.21 -2.34
N LEU A 101 -7.69 -5.91 -1.35
CA LEU A 101 -9.13 -6.03 -1.15
C LEU A 101 -9.41 -5.77 0.33
N SER A 102 -10.38 -4.89 0.60
CA SER A 102 -10.80 -4.53 1.96
C SER A 102 -12.12 -5.17 2.32
N GLU A 103 -12.18 -5.74 3.52
CA GLU A 103 -13.35 -6.42 4.06
C GLU A 103 -13.76 -5.84 5.41
N VAL A 104 -15.04 -5.94 5.71
CA VAL A 104 -15.63 -5.50 6.96
C VAL A 104 -15.65 -6.67 7.94
N TYR A 105 -15.00 -6.48 9.09
CA TYR A 105 -15.17 -7.33 10.25
C TYR A 105 -15.99 -6.56 11.26
N ALA A 106 -17.22 -7.00 11.52
CA ALA A 106 -18.09 -6.34 12.48
C ALA A 106 -18.81 -7.35 13.36
N VAL A 107 -19.21 -6.88 14.54
CA VAL A 107 -20.18 -7.60 15.37
C VAL A 107 -21.51 -7.64 14.62
N ASP A 108 -22.21 -8.78 14.69
CA ASP A 108 -23.50 -8.99 14.04
C ASP A 108 -24.44 -7.78 14.18
N GLY A 109 -24.90 -7.27 13.04
CA GLY A 109 -25.81 -6.12 12.95
C GLY A 109 -25.12 -4.75 13.03
N GLN A 110 -23.79 -4.68 13.01
CA GLN A 110 -23.00 -3.45 13.00
C GLN A 110 -22.23 -3.21 11.69
N GLU A 111 -22.41 -4.08 10.69
CA GLU A 111 -21.68 -4.08 9.41
C GLU A 111 -21.87 -2.75 8.67
N ASP A 112 -23.10 -2.21 8.67
CA ASP A 112 -23.48 -0.97 7.97
C ASP A 112 -22.71 0.28 8.45
N LYS A 113 -22.05 0.21 9.61
CA LYS A 113 -21.20 1.29 10.14
C LYS A 113 -19.87 1.40 9.38
N PHE A 114 -19.46 0.36 8.66
CA PHE A 114 -18.18 0.28 7.99
C PHE A 114 -18.39 0.23 6.48
N LYS A 115 -17.95 1.27 5.78
CA LYS A 115 -18.13 1.42 4.33
C LYS A 115 -16.78 1.64 3.67
N PRO A 116 -16.05 0.56 3.29
CA PRO A 116 -14.84 0.73 2.51
C PRO A 116 -15.21 1.39 1.17
N ALA A 117 -14.31 2.23 0.65
CA ALA A 117 -14.49 2.85 -0.65
C ALA A 117 -14.39 1.79 -1.75
N SER A 118 -15.37 1.75 -2.64
CA SER A 118 -15.35 0.91 -3.84
C SER A 118 -14.76 1.65 -5.03
N TYR A 119 -14.14 0.89 -5.93
CA TYR A 119 -13.53 1.39 -7.15
C TYR A 119 -13.90 0.49 -8.33
N PRO A 120 -14.03 1.07 -9.55
CA PRO A 120 -14.08 0.29 -10.77
C PRO A 120 -12.77 -0.48 -10.93
N ILE A 121 -12.89 -1.78 -11.20
CA ILE A 121 -11.75 -2.65 -11.45
C ILE A 121 -12.08 -3.69 -12.52
N THR A 122 -11.12 -3.99 -13.37
CA THR A 122 -11.19 -5.07 -14.35
C THR A 122 -10.24 -6.17 -13.92
N ILE A 123 -10.75 -7.40 -13.78
CA ILE A 123 -9.97 -8.60 -13.48
C ILE A 123 -10.31 -9.65 -14.53
N ASN A 124 -9.32 -10.15 -15.28
CA ASN A 124 -9.53 -11.10 -16.37
C ASN A 124 -10.58 -10.64 -17.41
N GLY A 125 -10.70 -9.32 -17.63
CA GLY A 125 -11.68 -8.73 -18.53
C GLY A 125 -13.09 -8.54 -17.94
N HIS A 126 -13.33 -8.98 -16.71
CA HIS A 126 -14.59 -8.75 -15.99
C HIS A 126 -14.57 -7.40 -15.29
N GLU A 127 -15.53 -6.53 -15.60
CA GLU A 127 -15.69 -5.22 -14.96
C GLU A 127 -16.50 -5.35 -13.66
N LEU A 128 -15.90 -4.90 -12.55
CA LEU A 128 -16.40 -5.05 -11.19
C LEU A 128 -16.33 -3.72 -10.45
N GLU A 129 -17.14 -3.60 -9.40
CA GLU A 129 -17.06 -2.51 -8.40
C GLU A 129 -16.77 -3.14 -7.05
N LEU A 130 -15.51 -3.06 -6.60
CA LEU A 130 -15.04 -3.71 -5.39
C LEU A 130 -14.28 -2.72 -4.50
N PRO A 131 -14.18 -2.95 -3.18
CA PRO A 131 -13.28 -2.21 -2.29
C PRO A 131 -11.83 -2.63 -2.50
N ALA A 132 -11.38 -2.57 -3.75
CA ALA A 132 -10.12 -3.10 -4.22
C ALA A 132 -9.31 -2.06 -4.98
N ARG A 133 -8.00 -2.09 -4.78
CA ARG A 133 -7.03 -1.30 -5.55
C ARG A 133 -6.05 -2.22 -6.24
N SER A 134 -5.50 -1.80 -7.37
CA SER A 134 -4.56 -2.59 -8.15
C SER A 134 -3.35 -1.78 -8.58
N SER A 135 -2.18 -2.42 -8.55
CA SER A 135 -0.92 -1.84 -9.02
C SER A 135 -0.02 -2.90 -9.62
N ASN A 136 0.77 -2.50 -10.61
CA ASN A 136 1.82 -3.31 -11.24
C ASN A 136 3.20 -2.67 -11.12
N ALA A 137 3.37 -1.70 -10.21
CA ALA A 137 4.64 -1.03 -9.99
C ALA A 137 5.73 -2.03 -9.62
N THR A 138 6.97 -1.77 -10.04
CA THR A 138 8.13 -2.61 -9.76
C THR A 138 8.40 -2.73 -8.25
N LEU A 139 8.18 -1.62 -7.53
CA LEU A 139 8.20 -1.54 -6.08
C LEU A 139 6.86 -0.98 -5.62
N ILE A 140 6.17 -1.72 -4.76
CA ILE A 140 4.87 -1.34 -4.19
C ILE A 140 5.10 -1.05 -2.70
N ASP A 141 5.04 0.23 -2.34
CA ASP A 141 5.24 0.69 -0.96
C ASP A 141 4.02 0.41 -0.08
N ALA A 142 4.21 -0.32 1.02
CA ALA A 142 3.15 -0.64 1.96
C ALA A 142 2.60 0.61 2.68
N ASN A 143 3.35 1.71 2.75
CA ASN A 143 2.87 2.97 3.31
C ASN A 143 1.71 3.55 2.50
N ILE A 144 1.66 3.27 1.19
CA ILE A 144 0.60 3.77 0.30
C ILE A 144 -0.39 2.65 -0.04
N PHE A 145 0.10 1.43 -0.36
CA PHE A 145 -0.76 0.29 -0.72
C PHE A 145 -1.60 -0.22 0.46
N ARG A 146 -1.03 -0.16 1.68
CA ARG A 146 -1.71 -0.37 2.98
C ARG A 146 -2.54 -1.66 3.07
N CYS A 147 -1.85 -2.79 3.11
CA CYS A 147 -2.44 -4.08 3.47
C CYS A 147 -2.27 -4.36 4.96
N SER A 148 -3.31 -4.90 5.60
CA SER A 148 -3.22 -5.48 6.96
C SER A 148 -2.60 -6.87 6.93
N TYR A 149 -2.86 -7.64 5.86
CA TYR A 149 -2.29 -8.97 5.64
C TYR A 149 -1.53 -9.00 4.30
N PRO A 150 -0.30 -9.51 4.26
CA PRO A 150 0.50 -9.55 3.05
C PRO A 150 0.02 -10.64 2.07
N VAL A 151 0.62 -10.66 0.89
CA VAL A 151 0.45 -11.76 -0.08
C VAL A 151 0.95 -13.07 0.54
N GLY A 152 0.27 -14.19 0.27
CA GLY A 152 0.59 -15.50 0.83
C GLY A 152 -0.03 -15.81 2.19
N GLU A 153 -0.52 -14.82 2.93
CA GLU A 153 -1.24 -15.04 4.19
C GLU A 153 -2.75 -15.11 3.95
N SER A 154 -3.47 -16.00 4.62
CA SER A 154 -4.93 -16.05 4.48
C SER A 154 -5.60 -14.83 5.09
N PHE A 155 -6.73 -14.42 4.50
CA PHE A 155 -7.65 -13.53 5.19
C PHE A 155 -8.25 -14.28 6.39
N PRO A 156 -8.19 -13.75 7.62
CA PRO A 156 -8.67 -14.50 8.78
C PRO A 156 -10.19 -14.53 8.85
N ASP A 157 -10.77 -15.59 9.43
CA ASP A 157 -12.22 -15.68 9.63
C ASP A 157 -12.75 -14.67 10.67
N SER A 158 -11.88 -14.21 11.57
CA SER A 158 -12.23 -13.23 12.61
C SER A 158 -10.99 -12.44 13.06
N ILE A 159 -11.22 -11.25 13.61
CA ILE A 159 -10.15 -10.40 14.14
C ILE A 159 -10.35 -10.11 15.63
N THR A 160 -9.25 -9.80 16.31
CA THR A 160 -9.28 -9.24 17.66
C THR A 160 -9.19 -7.71 17.58
N LEU A 161 -10.09 -7.02 18.29
CA LEU A 161 -10.07 -5.56 18.41
C LEU A 161 -9.25 -5.15 19.63
N TYR A 162 -8.57 -4.00 19.55
CA TYR A 162 -7.76 -3.50 20.65
C TYR A 162 -8.62 -2.98 21.82
N ASP A 163 -9.86 -2.56 21.53
CA ASP A 163 -10.85 -2.04 22.48
C ASP A 163 -12.15 -2.82 22.29
N ASP A 164 -12.66 -3.38 23.38
CA ASP A 164 -13.87 -4.20 23.41
C ASP A 164 -15.16 -3.40 23.20
N LYS A 165 -15.06 -2.07 23.16
CA LYS A 165 -16.15 -1.15 22.80
C LYS A 165 -16.26 -0.89 21.30
N LEU A 166 -15.30 -1.36 20.51
CA LEU A 166 -15.38 -1.22 19.06
C LEU A 166 -16.31 -2.28 18.49
N ASP A 167 -17.18 -1.86 17.58
CA ASP A 167 -18.16 -2.73 16.92
C ASP A 167 -17.60 -3.46 15.70
N GLY A 168 -16.33 -3.22 15.34
CA GLY A 168 -15.71 -3.77 14.14
C GLY A 168 -14.52 -2.97 13.64
N ASN A 169 -13.96 -3.41 12.51
CA ASN A 169 -12.91 -2.73 11.78
C ASN A 169 -12.91 -3.15 10.29
N ILE A 170 -12.30 -2.33 9.44
CA ILE A 170 -12.00 -2.69 8.05
C ILE A 170 -10.56 -3.21 8.03
N LYS A 171 -10.35 -4.37 7.40
CA LYS A 171 -9.00 -4.89 7.15
C LYS A 171 -8.81 -5.13 5.66
N SER A 172 -7.59 -4.94 5.21
CA SER A 172 -7.20 -5.13 3.82
C SER A 172 -6.19 -6.27 3.70
N LYS A 173 -6.23 -7.01 2.60
CA LYS A 173 -5.19 -7.98 2.26
C LYS A 173 -4.59 -7.68 0.90
N CYS A 174 -3.30 -7.92 0.78
CA CYS A 174 -2.58 -7.93 -0.47
C CYS A 174 -2.76 -9.30 -1.15
N PHE A 175 -3.12 -9.29 -2.41
CA PHE A 175 -3.26 -10.48 -3.24
C PHE A 175 -2.37 -10.34 -4.46
N ASP A 176 -1.78 -11.44 -4.89
CA ASP A 176 -1.50 -11.60 -6.31
C ASP A 176 -2.79 -11.99 -7.05
N LYS A 177 -2.71 -12.01 -8.38
CA LYS A 177 -3.86 -12.29 -9.23
C LYS A 177 -4.53 -13.64 -8.92
N GLN A 178 -3.73 -14.71 -8.79
CA GLN A 178 -4.25 -16.06 -8.60
C GLN A 178 -4.94 -16.22 -7.24
N GLU A 179 -4.36 -15.63 -6.20
CA GLU A 179 -4.97 -15.58 -4.87
C GLU A 179 -6.30 -14.84 -4.89
N LEU A 180 -6.38 -13.68 -5.57
CA LEU A 180 -7.61 -12.88 -5.58
C LEU A 180 -8.75 -13.60 -6.32
N VAL A 181 -8.46 -14.18 -7.50
CA VAL A 181 -9.46 -14.92 -8.28
C VAL A 181 -9.98 -16.12 -7.48
N THR A 182 -9.08 -16.83 -6.82
CA THR A 182 -9.44 -17.99 -5.98
C THR A 182 -10.28 -17.56 -4.79
N TYR A 183 -9.92 -16.45 -4.14
CA TYR A 183 -10.68 -15.90 -3.01
C TYR A 183 -12.09 -15.47 -3.42
N LEU A 184 -12.23 -14.75 -4.54
CA LEU A 184 -13.54 -14.30 -5.02
C LEU A 184 -14.45 -15.46 -5.45
N ASP A 185 -13.89 -16.52 -6.04
CA ASP A 185 -14.65 -17.73 -6.38
C ASP A 185 -15.12 -18.46 -5.11
N ASN A 186 -14.24 -18.64 -4.13
CA ASN A 186 -14.55 -19.39 -2.91
C ASN A 186 -15.52 -18.65 -1.97
N GLU A 187 -15.26 -17.37 -1.70
CA GLU A 187 -16.03 -16.60 -0.69
C GLU A 187 -17.31 -16.00 -1.28
N TYR A 188 -17.30 -15.63 -2.56
CA TYR A 188 -18.41 -14.93 -3.21
C TYR A 188 -19.08 -15.72 -4.34
N GLY A 189 -18.59 -16.92 -4.67
CA GLY A 189 -19.11 -17.70 -5.80
C GLY A 189 -18.88 -17.01 -7.15
N GLN A 190 -17.91 -16.10 -7.23
CA GLN A 190 -17.69 -15.25 -8.37
C GLN A 190 -16.54 -15.77 -9.23
N SER A 191 -16.88 -16.60 -10.21
CA SER A 191 -15.90 -17.17 -11.12
C SER A 191 -15.38 -16.12 -12.10
N LEU A 192 -14.14 -15.67 -11.89
CA LEU A 192 -13.45 -14.69 -12.73
C LEU A 192 -12.45 -15.35 -13.68
N LEU A 193 -12.77 -16.54 -14.17
CA LEU A 193 -11.96 -17.20 -15.19
C LEU A 193 -11.91 -16.34 -16.45
N GLN A 194 -10.75 -16.35 -17.11
CA GLN A 194 -10.54 -15.63 -18.35
C GLN A 194 -11.48 -16.17 -19.43
N ASP A 195 -12.21 -15.28 -20.12
CA ASP A 195 -12.97 -15.66 -21.31
C ASP A 195 -11.99 -15.98 -22.46
N PRO A 196 -11.96 -17.22 -22.97
CA PRO A 196 -11.08 -17.61 -24.07
C PRO A 196 -11.33 -16.82 -25.37
N ALA A 197 -12.52 -16.22 -25.53
CA ALA A 197 -12.90 -15.42 -26.68
C ALA A 197 -12.62 -13.91 -26.52
N SER A 198 -12.25 -13.46 -25.31
CA SER A 198 -11.97 -12.05 -25.05
C SER A 198 -10.52 -11.70 -25.36
N HIS A 199 -10.33 -10.79 -26.33
CA HIS A 199 -9.03 -10.14 -26.59
C HIS A 199 -8.73 -9.00 -25.61
N LYS A 200 -9.65 -8.65 -24.70
CA LYS A 200 -9.42 -7.67 -23.63
C LYS A 200 -8.88 -8.42 -22.41
N THR A 201 -7.57 -8.66 -22.44
CA THR A 201 -6.85 -9.50 -21.47
C THR A 201 -6.17 -8.71 -20.35
N LEU A 202 -6.42 -7.40 -20.25
CA LEU A 202 -5.70 -6.53 -19.33
C LEU A 202 -6.53 -6.27 -18.09
N ASP A 203 -5.99 -6.68 -16.95
CA ASP A 203 -6.43 -6.21 -15.65
C ASP A 203 -6.23 -4.68 -15.58
N SER A 204 -7.16 -3.98 -14.94
CA SER A 204 -7.04 -2.52 -14.81
C SER A 204 -6.05 -2.18 -13.69
N ILE A 205 -5.27 -1.11 -13.88
CA ILE A 205 -4.48 -0.47 -12.81
C ILE A 205 -5.23 0.78 -12.36
N ASN A 206 -5.69 0.80 -11.11
CA ASN A 206 -6.40 1.94 -10.54
C ASN A 206 -5.60 2.67 -9.44
N MET A 207 -4.38 2.21 -9.15
CA MET A 207 -3.46 2.83 -8.22
C MET A 207 -2.04 2.88 -8.78
N LEU A 208 -1.57 4.11 -9.02
CA LEU A 208 -0.21 4.39 -9.46
C LEU A 208 0.63 4.87 -8.28
N PHE A 209 1.87 4.40 -8.22
CA PHE A 209 2.85 4.94 -7.27
C PHE A 209 3.49 6.19 -7.87
N MET A 210 3.53 7.24 -7.08
CA MET A 210 4.10 8.51 -7.47
C MET A 210 5.48 8.64 -6.84
N TYR A 211 6.49 8.83 -7.69
CA TYR A 211 7.87 9.13 -7.29
C TYR A 211 8.40 10.39 -7.99
N GLU A 212 7.49 11.17 -8.59
CA GLU A 212 7.84 12.43 -9.23
C GLU A 212 7.47 13.61 -8.36
N VAL A 213 8.38 14.59 -8.33
CA VAL A 213 8.10 15.88 -7.69
C VAL A 213 7.02 16.59 -8.51
N PRO A 214 5.90 17.00 -7.92
CA PRO A 214 4.79 17.58 -8.65
C PRO A 214 5.16 18.97 -9.17
N THR A 215 4.54 19.35 -10.29
CA THR A 215 4.63 20.71 -10.82
C THR A 215 3.24 21.33 -10.82
N VAL A 216 3.13 22.58 -10.37
CA VAL A 216 1.85 23.29 -10.33
C VAL A 216 2.06 24.79 -10.53
N ILE A 217 1.09 25.40 -11.21
CA ILE A 217 1.00 26.86 -11.39
C ILE A 217 -0.42 27.29 -10.99
N PHE A 218 -0.49 28.06 -9.91
CA PHE A 218 -1.69 28.69 -9.40
C PHE A 218 -1.81 30.14 -9.90
N ASP A 219 -3.04 30.58 -10.13
CA ASP A 219 -3.31 31.96 -10.56
C ASP A 219 -3.03 32.97 -9.43
N ASN A 220 -3.26 32.55 -8.18
CA ASN A 220 -2.95 33.36 -7.01
C ASN A 220 -1.45 33.24 -6.66
N PRO A 221 -0.67 34.35 -6.76
CA PRO A 221 0.77 34.32 -6.48
C PRO A 221 1.09 33.94 -5.03
N ASP A 222 0.25 34.30 -4.06
CA ASP A 222 0.49 33.96 -2.65
C ASP A 222 0.31 32.45 -2.41
N VAL A 223 -0.70 31.85 -3.03
CA VAL A 223 -0.91 30.38 -3.03
C VAL A 223 0.24 29.68 -3.73
N GLN A 224 0.70 30.21 -4.87
CA GLN A 224 1.85 29.66 -5.60
C GLN A 224 3.10 29.61 -4.73
N VAL A 225 3.43 30.71 -4.03
CA VAL A 225 4.59 30.77 -3.11
C VAL A 225 4.48 29.72 -2.00
N LYS A 226 3.27 29.46 -1.46
CA LYS A 226 3.07 28.42 -0.45
C LYS A 226 3.19 27.01 -1.02
N ALA A 227 2.69 26.77 -2.23
CA ALA A 227 2.84 25.49 -2.93
C ALA A 227 4.32 25.17 -3.24
N GLU A 228 5.09 26.16 -3.67
CA GLU A 228 6.53 26.00 -3.94
C GLU A 228 7.33 25.52 -2.72
N LYS A 229 6.94 25.93 -1.50
CA LYS A 229 7.55 25.39 -0.28
C LYS A 229 7.34 23.88 -0.15
N LEU A 230 6.14 23.38 -0.43
CA LEU A 230 5.86 21.94 -0.39
C LEU A 230 6.62 21.18 -1.46
N ILE A 231 6.75 21.75 -2.65
CA ILE A 231 7.58 21.19 -3.73
C ILE A 231 9.04 21.08 -3.28
N GLN A 232 9.58 22.12 -2.63
CA GLN A 232 10.95 22.09 -2.08
C GLN A 232 11.13 21.00 -1.02
N LEU A 233 10.15 20.79 -0.13
CA LEU A 233 10.21 19.73 0.88
C LEU A 233 10.18 18.34 0.25
N VAL A 234 9.32 18.10 -0.74
CA VAL A 234 9.30 16.82 -1.48
C VAL A 234 10.60 16.63 -2.27
N THR A 235 11.17 17.70 -2.82
CA THR A 235 12.46 17.65 -3.53
C THR A 235 13.60 17.25 -2.58
N ARG A 236 13.61 17.82 -1.35
CA ARG A 236 14.54 17.41 -0.30
C ARG A 236 14.35 15.93 0.04
N LEU A 237 13.11 15.46 0.14
CA LEU A 237 12.80 14.07 0.41
C LEU A 237 13.32 13.11 -0.69
N LYS A 238 13.09 13.43 -1.98
CA LYS A 238 13.58 12.64 -3.13
C LYS A 238 15.11 12.49 -3.13
N ASN A 239 15.80 13.61 -2.88
CA ASN A 239 17.24 13.72 -3.11
C ASN A 239 18.11 13.40 -1.89
N THR A 240 17.51 13.10 -0.74
CA THR A 240 18.25 12.80 0.48
C THR A 240 18.82 11.38 0.49
N ASP A 241 19.90 11.20 1.24
CA ASP A 241 20.45 9.90 1.65
C ASP A 241 20.27 9.67 3.17
N ASP A 242 19.56 10.56 3.85
CA ASP A 242 19.18 10.42 5.25
C ASP A 242 17.93 9.54 5.40
N VAL A 243 18.10 8.35 5.96
CA VAL A 243 17.02 7.39 6.22
C VAL A 243 15.97 7.92 7.20
N ASP A 244 16.33 8.88 8.05
CA ASP A 244 15.50 9.43 9.11
C ASP A 244 14.81 10.75 8.71
N ILE A 245 15.00 11.23 7.48
CA ILE A 245 14.56 12.55 7.00
C ILE A 245 13.07 12.86 7.27
N HIS A 246 12.21 11.84 7.29
CA HIS A 246 10.78 12.01 7.59
C HIS A 246 10.53 12.55 9.00
N LYS A 247 11.39 12.24 9.98
CA LYS A 247 11.28 12.77 11.35
C LYS A 247 11.49 14.28 11.37
N GLU A 248 12.45 14.78 10.59
CA GLU A 248 12.72 16.21 10.41
C GLU A 248 11.60 16.88 9.62
N LEU A 249 11.34 16.40 8.40
CA LEU A 249 10.44 17.07 7.46
C LEU A 249 8.97 17.04 7.88
N ASN A 250 8.55 16.09 8.73
CA ASN A 250 7.14 15.99 9.14
C ASN A 250 6.60 17.28 9.76
N GLN A 251 7.40 17.97 10.57
CA GLN A 251 6.99 19.25 11.16
C GLN A 251 6.93 20.36 10.11
N GLU A 252 7.91 20.41 9.21
CA GLU A 252 7.97 21.38 8.12
C GLU A 252 6.79 21.22 7.14
N PHE A 253 6.47 19.98 6.75
CA PHE A 253 5.31 19.66 5.93
C PHE A 253 4.02 20.08 6.60
N HIS A 254 3.83 19.76 7.88
CA HIS A 254 2.61 20.14 8.60
C HIS A 254 2.42 21.66 8.63
N HIS A 255 3.49 22.41 8.89
CA HIS A 255 3.47 23.86 8.87
C HIS A 255 3.15 24.40 7.46
N ALA A 256 3.85 23.93 6.43
CA ALA A 256 3.68 24.39 5.06
C ALA A 256 2.27 24.08 4.50
N ILE A 257 1.71 22.90 4.80
CA ILE A 257 0.33 22.55 4.46
C ILE A 257 -0.65 23.51 5.14
N THR A 258 -0.43 23.80 6.43
CA THR A 258 -1.29 24.72 7.17
C THR A 258 -1.25 26.13 6.58
N GLU A 259 -0.07 26.65 6.23
CA GLU A 259 0.06 27.95 5.56
C GLU A 259 -0.67 27.98 4.22
N LEU A 260 -0.52 26.93 3.40
CA LEU A 260 -1.17 26.83 2.10
C LEU A 260 -2.70 26.77 2.22
N VAL A 261 -3.23 25.96 3.15
CA VAL A 261 -4.67 25.85 3.41
C VAL A 261 -5.25 27.19 3.87
N LEU A 262 -4.56 27.89 4.77
CA LEU A 262 -4.99 29.20 5.25
C LEU A 262 -5.03 30.23 4.11
N GLU A 263 -4.04 30.21 3.22
CA GLU A 263 -3.99 31.14 2.10
C GLU A 263 -5.07 30.83 1.07
N GLN A 264 -5.27 29.55 0.72
CA GLN A 264 -6.35 29.13 -0.17
C GLN A 264 -7.72 29.50 0.39
N SER A 265 -7.93 29.36 1.71
CA SER A 265 -9.18 29.75 2.37
C SER A 265 -9.47 31.24 2.29
N ARG A 266 -8.44 32.11 2.27
CA ARG A 266 -8.60 33.56 2.12
C ARG A 266 -9.00 33.95 0.71
N SER A 267 -8.48 33.25 -0.30
CA SER A 267 -8.82 33.49 -1.70
C SER A 267 -10.02 32.68 -2.21
N ALA A 268 -10.66 31.86 -1.37
CA ALA A 268 -11.69 30.91 -1.78
C ALA A 268 -12.88 31.55 -2.52
N SER A 269 -13.29 32.77 -2.14
CA SER A 269 -14.38 33.49 -2.81
C SER A 269 -14.04 33.99 -4.21
N SER A 270 -12.75 34.07 -4.54
CA SER A 270 -12.22 34.52 -5.83
C SER A 270 -11.65 33.38 -6.69
N SER A 271 -11.45 32.18 -6.13
CA SER A 271 -10.90 31.03 -6.83
C SER A 271 -11.92 30.41 -7.77
N SER A 272 -11.50 30.11 -9.00
CA SER A 272 -12.32 29.38 -9.96
C SER A 272 -12.48 27.90 -9.56
N VAL A 273 -13.47 27.22 -10.12
CA VAL A 273 -13.62 25.76 -9.96
C VAL A 273 -12.35 25.03 -10.43
N ALA A 274 -11.75 25.48 -11.54
CA ALA A 274 -10.53 24.89 -12.06
C ALA A 274 -9.34 25.07 -11.11
N GLU A 275 -9.19 26.25 -10.48
CA GLU A 275 -8.17 26.48 -9.43
C GLU A 275 -8.36 25.54 -8.24
N ASN A 276 -9.60 25.34 -7.80
CA ASN A 276 -9.89 24.45 -6.67
C ASN A 276 -9.58 22.97 -7.00
N ILE A 277 -9.84 22.53 -8.23
CA ILE A 277 -9.47 21.18 -8.69
C ILE A 277 -7.94 21.03 -8.70
N LYS A 278 -7.21 22.01 -9.28
CA LYS A 278 -5.74 22.01 -9.28
C LYS A 278 -5.18 21.94 -7.86
N TYR A 279 -5.73 22.73 -6.95
CA TYR A 279 -5.35 22.76 -5.54
C TYR A 279 -5.55 21.39 -4.86
N ASN A 280 -6.73 20.79 -5.02
CA ASN A 280 -7.06 19.52 -4.40
C ASN A 280 -6.15 18.40 -4.91
N ASN A 281 -5.89 18.36 -6.22
CA ASN A 281 -4.97 17.39 -6.81
C ASN A 281 -3.55 17.57 -6.25
N PHE A 282 -3.03 18.80 -6.24
CA PHE A 282 -1.71 19.08 -5.70
C PHE A 282 -1.55 18.65 -4.23
N ILE A 283 -2.54 18.92 -3.38
CA ILE A 283 -2.52 18.47 -1.97
C ILE A 283 -2.52 16.94 -1.88
N GLN A 284 -3.29 16.25 -2.72
CA GLN A 284 -3.29 14.78 -2.76
C GLN A 284 -1.93 14.22 -3.17
N GLU A 285 -1.31 14.78 -4.21
CA GLU A 285 0.03 14.40 -4.67
C GLU A 285 1.09 14.61 -3.57
N ILE A 286 1.10 15.79 -2.93
CA ILE A 286 2.03 16.09 -1.83
C ILE A 286 1.85 15.11 -0.66
N ASN A 287 0.60 14.79 -0.30
CA ASN A 287 0.34 13.87 0.80
C ASN A 287 0.84 12.45 0.50
N ILE A 288 0.63 11.96 -0.73
CA ILE A 288 1.17 10.65 -1.16
C ILE A 288 2.70 10.67 -1.07
N LEU A 289 3.34 11.67 -1.66
CA LEU A 289 4.80 11.75 -1.74
C LEU A 289 5.48 11.89 -0.36
N ARG A 290 4.82 12.57 0.58
CA ARG A 290 5.28 12.66 1.98
C ARG A 290 5.19 11.33 2.72
N GLU A 291 4.26 10.46 2.35
CA GLU A 291 4.04 9.18 3.01
C GLU A 291 4.93 8.05 2.47
N ASN A 292 5.52 8.25 1.28
CA ASN A 292 6.43 7.30 0.65
C ASN A 292 7.55 6.88 1.61
N GLY A 293 7.52 5.61 2.03
CA GLY A 293 8.63 4.93 2.67
C GLY A 293 9.69 4.42 1.67
N ILE A 294 9.40 4.48 0.37
CA ILE A 294 10.33 4.13 -0.71
C ILE A 294 10.44 5.27 -1.71
N TRP A 295 11.64 5.53 -2.21
CA TRP A 295 11.85 6.43 -3.35
C TRP A 295 12.73 5.78 -4.41
N LEU A 296 12.30 5.82 -5.66
CA LEU A 296 13.14 5.41 -6.79
C LEU A 296 14.23 6.46 -7.02
N LYS A 297 15.45 6.01 -7.27
CA LYS A 297 16.58 6.85 -7.66
C LYS A 297 16.74 6.75 -9.18
N GLU A 298 16.82 7.91 -9.83
CA GLU A 298 17.11 8.05 -11.28
C GLU A 298 18.60 8.10 -11.55
#